data_AF-A0A0C7AV58-F1
#
_entry.id   AF-A0A0C7AV58-F1
#
_cell.length_a   1.000
_cell.length_b   1.000
_cell.length_c   1.000
_cell.angle_alpha   90.00
_cell.angle_beta   90.00
_cell.angle_gamma   90.00
#
_symmetry.space_group_name_H-M   'P 1'
#
loop_
_entity.id
_entity.type
_entity.pdbx_description
1 polymer ?
#
loop_
_entity_poly.entity_id
_entity_poly.type
_entity_poly.pdbx_seq_one_letter_code
_entity_poly.pdbx_strand_id
1 'polypeptide(L)'
;MHHFIILHCTSLLFLLTMGKSTPPPVDKMKNNVKMLGETALIRIQKFTNEFQISPNMVFSGAELIPNITLETPLGLSSVAENLNTFQLILLNLTLDGTLQIRSDIVGLLDIVHWLAASSSCPMKKPASDGHLETFLKTNMPFQLSIANIVLTRLQEFLNKLINNLDQLKKC
;
A
#
# COMPACT_ATOMS: atom_id res chain seq x y z
N MET A 1 -57.82 3.74 -4.62
CA MET A 1 -57.33 2.36 -4.79
C MET A 1 -56.01 2.26 -5.59
N HIS A 2 -55.62 3.25 -6.40
CA HIS A 2 -54.33 3.24 -7.15
C HIS A 2 -53.08 3.62 -6.33
N HIS A 3 -53.19 4.41 -5.26
CA HIS A 3 -52.03 4.77 -4.43
C HIS A 3 -51.48 3.60 -3.58
N PHE A 4 -52.31 2.61 -3.27
CA PHE A 4 -51.88 1.44 -2.49
C PHE A 4 -51.02 0.46 -3.30
N ILE A 5 -51.23 0.41 -4.63
CA ILE A 5 -50.49 -0.49 -5.54
C ILE A 5 -49.07 0.05 -5.80
N ILE A 6 -48.92 1.39 -5.89
CA ILE A 6 -47.62 2.04 -6.13
C ILE A 6 -46.70 1.91 -4.90
N LEU A 7 -47.26 2.00 -3.69
CA LEU A 7 -46.50 1.91 -2.44
C LEU A 7 -45.94 0.49 -2.16
N HIS A 8 -46.63 -0.54 -2.63
CA HIS A 8 -46.13 -1.92 -2.54
C HIS A 8 -45.05 -2.23 -3.57
N CYS A 9 -45.05 -1.57 -4.73
CA CYS A 9 -44.05 -1.82 -5.77
C CYS A 9 -42.68 -1.21 -5.42
N THR A 10 -42.65 -0.07 -4.71
CA THR A 10 -41.40 0.57 -4.27
C THR A 10 -40.74 -0.16 -3.09
N SER A 11 -41.52 -0.81 -2.22
CA SER A 11 -40.99 -1.58 -1.08
C SER A 11 -40.37 -2.93 -1.50
N LEU A 12 -40.84 -3.55 -2.59
CA LEU A 12 -40.21 -4.74 -3.18
C LEU A 12 -38.88 -4.43 -3.90
N LEU A 13 -38.71 -3.22 -4.45
CA LEU A 13 -37.45 -2.78 -5.07
C LEU A 13 -36.32 -2.56 -4.05
N PHE A 14 -36.62 -2.11 -2.83
CA PHE A 14 -35.64 -1.97 -1.75
C PHE A 14 -35.16 -3.30 -1.17
N LEU A 15 -35.94 -4.39 -1.29
CA LEU A 15 -35.54 -5.71 -0.82
C LEU A 15 -34.65 -6.47 -1.82
N LEU A 16 -34.63 -6.06 -3.10
CA LEU A 16 -33.80 -6.68 -4.14
C LEU A 16 -32.36 -6.16 -4.20
N THR A 17 -32.01 -5.13 -3.44
CA THR A 17 -30.63 -4.61 -3.39
C THR A 17 -29.76 -5.28 -2.32
N MET A 18 -30.28 -6.27 -1.57
CA MET A 18 -29.45 -7.18 -0.78
C MET A 18 -28.87 -8.29 -1.67
N GLY A 19 -28.32 -7.90 -2.82
CA GLY A 19 -27.49 -8.79 -3.62
C GLY A 19 -26.29 -9.17 -2.77
N LYS A 20 -26.21 -10.44 -2.37
CA LYS A 20 -25.03 -11.01 -1.71
C LYS A 20 -23.87 -10.86 -2.70
N SER A 21 -23.09 -9.79 -2.58
CA SER A 21 -21.85 -9.66 -3.33
C SER A 21 -20.90 -10.73 -2.81
N THR A 22 -20.72 -11.81 -3.56
CA THR A 22 -19.72 -12.82 -3.23
C THR A 22 -18.36 -12.11 -3.20
N PRO A 23 -17.58 -12.29 -2.12
CA PRO A 23 -16.24 -11.72 -2.07
C PRO A 23 -15.43 -12.20 -3.28
N PRO A 24 -14.62 -11.33 -3.89
CA PRO A 24 -13.81 -11.70 -5.05
C PRO A 24 -12.85 -12.85 -4.71
N PRO A 25 -12.45 -13.69 -5.68
CA PRO A 25 -11.51 -14.77 -5.42
C PRO A 25 -10.14 -14.26 -4.94
N VAL A 26 -9.49 -15.00 -4.03
CA VAL A 26 -8.15 -14.67 -3.51
C VAL A 26 -7.12 -14.52 -4.64
N ASP A 27 -7.15 -15.40 -5.63
CA ASP A 27 -6.20 -15.35 -6.76
C ASP A 27 -6.40 -14.09 -7.61
N LYS A 28 -7.64 -13.61 -7.76
CA LYS A 28 -7.92 -12.33 -8.41
C LYS A 28 -7.28 -11.18 -7.63
N MET A 29 -7.33 -11.23 -6.30
CA MET A 29 -6.70 -10.20 -5.47
C MET A 29 -5.18 -10.25 -5.51
N LYS A 30 -4.58 -11.44 -5.51
CA LYS A 30 -3.12 -11.59 -5.76
C LYS A 30 -2.71 -11.01 -7.12
N ASN A 31 -3.49 -11.27 -8.18
CA ASN A 31 -3.22 -10.68 -9.50
C ASN A 31 -3.31 -9.16 -9.48
N ASN A 32 -4.24 -8.58 -8.72
CA ASN A 32 -4.31 -7.14 -8.54
C ASN A 32 -3.09 -6.60 -7.77
N VAL A 33 -2.59 -7.32 -6.74
CA VAL A 33 -1.34 -6.94 -6.06
C VAL A 33 -0.18 -6.93 -7.05
N LYS A 34 -0.06 -7.96 -7.90
CA LYS A 34 0.98 -8.04 -8.92
C LYS A 34 0.92 -6.86 -9.88
N MET A 35 -0.25 -6.63 -10.48
CA MET A 35 -0.46 -5.55 -11.46
C MET A 35 -0.16 -4.17 -10.88
N LEU A 36 -0.68 -3.90 -9.67
CA LEU A 36 -0.50 -2.60 -9.03
C LEU A 36 0.94 -2.40 -8.54
N GLY A 37 1.58 -3.47 -8.06
CA GLY A 37 3.00 -3.47 -7.69
C GLY A 37 3.91 -3.21 -8.89
N GLU A 38 3.69 -3.87 -10.03
CA GLU A 38 4.41 -3.62 -11.28
C GLU A 38 4.21 -2.18 -11.77
N THR A 39 2.98 -1.66 -11.66
CA THR A 39 2.67 -0.27 -12.00
C THR A 39 3.44 0.71 -11.12
N ALA A 40 3.47 0.47 -9.80
CA ALA A 40 4.22 1.28 -8.85
C ALA A 40 5.73 1.24 -9.15
N LEU A 41 6.29 0.07 -9.48
CA LEU A 41 7.69 -0.08 -9.88
C LEU A 41 8.05 0.77 -11.10
N ILE A 42 7.21 0.78 -12.14
CA ILE A 42 7.41 1.60 -13.34
C ILE A 42 7.40 3.09 -12.99
N ARG A 43 6.47 3.53 -12.13
CA ARG A 43 6.38 4.93 -11.70
C ARG A 43 7.56 5.35 -10.82
N ILE A 44 8.02 4.49 -9.93
CA ILE A 44 9.24 4.70 -9.14
C ILE A 44 10.43 4.88 -10.08
N GLN A 45 10.61 3.98 -11.04
CA GLN A 45 11.73 4.08 -11.98
C GLN A 45 11.68 5.36 -12.83
N LYS A 46 10.48 5.74 -13.31
CA LYS A 46 10.28 7.01 -14.01
C LYS A 46 10.68 8.21 -13.14
N PHE A 47 10.21 8.25 -11.89
CA PHE A 47 10.56 9.31 -10.95
C PHE A 47 12.08 9.37 -10.69
N THR A 48 12.71 8.24 -10.39
CA THR A 48 14.16 8.17 -10.13
C THR A 48 14.98 8.69 -11.32
N ASN A 49 14.56 8.36 -12.55
CA ASN A 49 15.21 8.83 -13.78
C ASN A 49 15.05 10.35 -13.98
N GLU A 50 13.86 10.90 -13.73
CA GLU A 50 13.58 12.33 -13.88
C GLU A 50 14.40 13.19 -12.92
N PHE A 51 14.64 12.71 -11.69
CA PHE A 51 15.35 13.44 -10.65
C PHE A 51 16.86 13.13 -10.56
N GLN A 52 17.39 12.34 -11.50
CA GLN A 52 18.83 11.95 -11.58
C GLN A 52 19.41 11.55 -10.22
N ILE A 53 18.67 10.71 -9.49
CA ILE A 53 18.99 10.44 -8.11
C ILE A 53 20.26 9.58 -8.01
N SER A 54 21.22 9.99 -7.17
CA SER A 54 22.47 9.25 -6.97
C SER A 54 22.24 7.95 -6.20
N PRO A 55 22.68 6.78 -6.71
CA PRO A 55 22.38 5.47 -6.12
C PRO A 55 23.09 5.19 -4.78
N ASN A 56 24.03 6.04 -4.34
CA ASN A 56 24.88 5.79 -3.16
C ASN A 56 24.66 6.80 -2.02
N MET A 57 23.44 7.32 -1.88
CA MET A 57 23.17 8.32 -0.85
C MET A 57 23.02 7.68 0.53
N VAL A 58 23.89 8.06 1.47
CA VAL A 58 23.79 7.69 2.88
C VAL A 58 23.17 8.87 3.64
N PHE A 59 22.14 8.61 4.44
CA PHE A 59 21.45 9.60 5.26
C PHE A 59 21.33 9.08 6.69
N SER A 60 21.73 9.89 7.67
CA SER A 60 21.55 9.56 9.09
C SER A 60 20.05 9.45 9.41
N GLY A 61 19.62 8.42 10.14
CA GLY A 61 18.20 8.17 10.39
C GLY A 61 17.52 7.24 9.37
N ALA A 62 18.26 6.73 8.38
CA ALA A 62 17.73 5.77 7.41
C ALA A 62 17.29 4.44 8.04
N GLU A 63 17.67 4.14 9.28
CA GLU A 63 17.18 3.02 10.08
C GLU A 63 15.68 3.12 10.41
N LEU A 64 15.10 4.32 10.39
CA LEU A 64 13.67 4.56 10.59
C LEU A 64 12.83 4.27 9.33
N ILE A 65 13.48 4.13 8.17
CA ILE A 65 12.83 3.75 6.92
C ILE A 65 12.85 2.21 6.86
N PRO A 66 11.76 1.54 6.47
CA PRO A 66 11.75 0.08 6.39
C PRO A 66 12.85 -0.45 5.47
N ASN A 67 13.57 -1.49 5.91
CA ASN A 67 14.57 -2.20 5.11
C ASN A 67 14.27 -3.69 5.18
N ILE A 68 13.81 -4.25 4.06
CA ILE A 68 13.46 -5.67 3.99
C ILE A 68 14.60 -6.42 3.32
N THR A 69 15.27 -7.28 4.08
CA THR A 69 16.29 -8.18 3.52
C THR A 69 15.61 -9.29 2.72
N LEU A 70 16.25 -9.79 1.66
CA LEU A 70 15.71 -10.86 0.81
C LEU A 70 15.31 -12.12 1.60
N GLU A 71 16.00 -12.41 2.70
CA GLU A 71 15.79 -13.61 3.52
C GLU A 71 14.57 -13.55 4.45
N THR A 72 14.01 -12.36 4.70
CA THR A 72 12.91 -12.21 5.67
C THR A 72 11.60 -12.77 5.11
N PRO A 73 10.95 -13.78 5.71
CA PRO A 73 9.66 -14.26 5.20
C PRO A 73 8.59 -13.16 5.22
N LEU A 74 7.77 -13.06 4.17
CA LEU A 74 6.68 -12.07 4.11
C LEU A 74 5.38 -12.70 4.61
N GLY A 75 4.85 -12.17 5.71
CA GLY A 75 3.48 -12.40 6.16
C GLY A 75 2.58 -11.21 5.85
N LEU A 76 1.27 -11.44 5.71
CA LEU A 76 0.32 -10.37 5.37
C LEU A 76 0.41 -9.17 6.33
N SER A 77 0.53 -9.40 7.64
CA SER A 77 0.68 -8.32 8.64
C SER A 77 1.96 -7.52 8.43
N SER A 78 3.08 -8.19 8.18
CA SER A 78 4.36 -7.52 7.91
C SER A 78 4.29 -6.69 6.62
N VAL A 79 3.64 -7.21 5.57
CA VAL A 79 3.42 -6.46 4.32
C VAL A 79 2.60 -5.20 4.57
N ALA A 80 1.50 -5.31 5.32
CA ALA A 80 0.65 -4.16 5.66
C ALA A 80 1.41 -3.12 6.50
N GLU A 81 2.18 -3.55 7.51
CA GLU A 81 3.00 -2.66 8.35
C GLU A 81 4.01 -1.88 7.50
N ASN A 82 4.72 -2.56 6.59
CA ASN A 82 5.70 -1.90 5.71
C ASN A 82 5.03 -0.93 4.73
N LEU A 83 3.92 -1.31 4.09
CA LEU A 83 3.16 -0.43 3.19
C LEU A 83 2.64 0.82 3.92
N ASN A 84 2.14 0.69 5.16
CA ASN A 84 1.73 1.82 5.98
C ASN A 84 2.89 2.78 6.24
N THR A 85 4.07 2.26 6.59
CA THR A 85 5.25 3.10 6.83
C THR A 85 5.70 3.82 5.56
N PHE A 86 5.74 3.12 4.41
CA PHE A 86 6.03 3.75 3.12
C PHE A 86 5.01 4.83 2.76
N GLN A 87 3.71 4.57 2.97
CA GLN A 87 2.66 5.54 2.74
C GLN A 87 2.83 6.79 3.60
N LEU A 88 3.14 6.63 4.89
CA LEU A 88 3.38 7.73 5.82
C LEU A 88 4.55 8.60 5.34
N ILE A 89 5.66 7.97 4.93
CA ILE A 89 6.82 8.71 4.45
C ILE A 89 6.48 9.45 3.14
N LEU A 90 5.88 8.76 2.17
CA LEU A 90 5.48 9.34 0.88
C LEU A 90 4.47 10.49 1.05
N LEU A 91 3.61 10.45 2.07
CA LEU A 91 2.69 11.54 2.40
C LEU A 91 3.43 12.80 2.87
N ASN A 92 4.54 12.65 3.59
CA ASN A 92 5.35 13.75 4.10
C ASN A 92 6.39 14.27 3.08
N LEU A 93 6.67 13.51 2.02
CA LEU A 93 7.47 14.00 0.90
C LEU A 93 6.63 14.95 0.05
N THR A 94 6.92 16.25 0.09
CA THR A 94 6.25 17.27 -0.75
C THR A 94 6.86 17.31 -2.15
N LEU A 95 6.86 16.18 -2.85
CA LEU A 95 7.43 16.01 -4.18
C LEU A 95 6.32 15.62 -5.16
N ASP A 96 6.01 16.47 -6.14
CA ASP A 96 4.84 16.30 -7.02
C ASP A 96 4.80 14.96 -7.76
N GLY A 97 5.97 14.40 -8.10
CA GLY A 97 6.08 13.12 -8.80
C GLY A 97 5.73 11.89 -7.94
N THR A 98 5.60 12.01 -6.61
CA THR A 98 5.28 10.87 -5.72
C THR A 98 3.79 10.64 -5.54
N LEU A 99 2.92 11.55 -6.02
CA LEU A 99 1.47 11.46 -5.81
C LEU A 99 0.85 10.16 -6.35
N GLN A 100 1.27 9.74 -7.55
CA GLN A 100 0.76 8.49 -8.15
C GLN A 100 1.31 7.27 -7.41
N ILE A 101 2.59 7.29 -7.04
CA ILE A 101 3.22 6.23 -6.25
C ILE A 101 2.47 6.06 -4.93
N ARG A 102 2.16 7.16 -4.23
CA ARG A 102 1.36 7.15 -3.01
C ARG A 102 -0.01 6.51 -3.22
N SER A 103 -0.68 6.82 -4.33
CA SER A 103 -1.97 6.21 -4.66
C SER A 103 -1.87 4.70 -4.87
N ASP A 104 -0.78 4.22 -5.49
CA ASP A 104 -0.57 2.79 -5.68
C ASP A 104 -0.32 2.08 -4.36
N ILE A 105 0.45 2.69 -3.45
CA ILE A 105 0.70 2.14 -2.11
C ILE A 105 -0.59 2.04 -1.31
N VAL A 106 -1.48 3.04 -1.39
CA VAL A 106 -2.82 2.97 -0.77
C VAL A 106 -3.61 1.80 -1.35
N GLY A 107 -3.67 1.67 -2.68
CA GLY A 107 -4.39 0.57 -3.32
C GLY A 107 -3.82 -0.81 -2.96
N LEU A 108 -2.49 -0.93 -2.86
CA LEU A 108 -1.84 -2.16 -2.40
C LEU A 108 -2.24 -2.49 -0.95
N LEU A 109 -2.26 -1.48 -0.08
CA LEU A 109 -2.66 -1.64 1.31
C LEU A 109 -4.11 -2.12 1.44
N ASP A 110 -5.03 -1.57 0.64
CA ASP A 110 -6.43 -2.00 0.60
C ASP A 110 -6.58 -3.47 0.20
N ILE A 111 -5.83 -3.92 -0.82
CA ILE A 111 -5.85 -5.30 -1.27
C ILE A 111 -5.24 -6.23 -0.20
N VAL A 112 -4.15 -5.81 0.46
CA VAL A 112 -3.51 -6.58 1.53
C VAL A 112 -4.42 -6.72 2.75
N HIS A 113 -5.11 -5.65 3.16
CA HIS A 113 -6.12 -5.71 4.21
C HIS A 113 -7.27 -6.65 3.85
N TRP A 114 -7.71 -6.62 2.59
CA TRP A 114 -8.73 -7.56 2.11
C TRP A 114 -8.23 -9.02 2.20
N LEU A 115 -7.00 -9.30 1.75
CA LEU A 115 -6.40 -10.63 1.81
C LEU A 115 -6.27 -11.13 3.25
N ALA A 116 -5.91 -10.25 4.16
CA ALA A 116 -5.83 -10.53 5.59
C ALA A 116 -7.19 -10.85 6.20
N ALA A 117 -8.21 -10.03 5.92
CA ALA A 117 -9.57 -10.29 6.36
C ALA A 117 -10.08 -11.64 5.83
N SER A 118 -9.81 -11.97 4.56
CA SER A 118 -10.18 -13.26 3.96
C SER A 118 -9.47 -14.46 4.60
N SER A 119 -8.33 -14.22 5.26
CA SER A 119 -7.51 -15.23 5.94
C SER A 119 -7.71 -15.25 7.46
N SER A 120 -8.71 -14.53 7.99
CA SER A 120 -8.94 -14.35 9.43
C SER A 120 -7.72 -13.80 10.17
N CYS A 121 -6.97 -12.91 9.51
CA CYS A 121 -5.74 -12.36 10.02
C CYS A 121 -6.00 -11.03 10.75
N PRO A 122 -5.80 -10.95 12.08
CA PRO A 122 -5.97 -9.70 12.80
C PRO A 122 -4.87 -8.71 12.40
N MET A 123 -5.28 -7.61 11.77
CA MET A 123 -4.37 -6.53 11.44
C MET A 123 -4.23 -5.59 12.62
N LYS A 124 -2.98 -5.32 13.02
CA LYS A 124 -2.70 -4.29 14.01
C LYS A 124 -2.99 -2.94 13.38
N LYS A 125 -3.58 -2.04 14.18
CA LYS A 125 -3.68 -0.64 13.79
C LYS A 125 -2.26 -0.09 13.61
N PRO A 126 -1.98 0.72 12.58
CA PRO A 126 -0.68 1.36 12.42
C PRO A 126 -0.31 2.09 13.71
N ALA A 127 0.84 1.75 14.28
CA ALA A 127 1.38 2.53 15.38
C ALA A 127 1.80 3.91 14.81
N SER A 128 1.40 4.99 15.49
CA SER A 128 2.01 6.29 15.20
C SER A 128 3.45 6.22 15.66
N ASP A 129 4.38 6.17 14.71
CA ASP A 129 5.80 6.28 14.99
C ASP A 129 6.16 7.77 15.09
N GLY A 130 5.99 8.32 16.30
CA GLY A 130 6.35 9.71 16.58
C GLY A 130 7.83 10.02 16.30
N HIS A 131 8.71 9.03 16.31
CA HIS A 131 10.12 9.21 15.99
C HIS A 131 10.29 9.41 14.47
N LEU A 132 9.62 8.59 13.66
CA LEU A 132 9.61 8.74 12.20
C LEU A 132 9.02 10.08 11.77
N GLU A 133 7.89 10.49 12.34
CA GLU A 133 7.28 11.80 12.02
C GLU A 133 8.21 12.98 12.39
N THR A 134 8.84 12.89 13.57
CA THR A 134 9.81 13.91 14.02
C THR A 134 11.02 13.96 13.11
N PHE A 135 11.53 12.80 12.70
CA PHE A 135 12.62 12.69 11.73
C PHE A 135 12.27 13.35 10.39
N LEU A 136 11.10 13.05 9.83
CA LEU A 136 10.64 13.62 8.55
C LEU A 136 10.51 15.14 8.63
N LYS A 137 9.92 15.66 9.73
CA LYS A 137 9.78 17.11 9.96
C LYS A 137 11.12 17.81 10.12
N THR A 138 12.05 17.21 10.86
CA THR A 138 13.38 17.79 11.12
C THR A 138 14.24 17.81 9.85
N ASN A 139 14.04 16.84 8.96
CA ASN A 139 14.84 16.66 7.74
C ASN A 139 14.13 17.11 6.46
N MET A 140 13.14 17.99 6.56
CA MET A 140 12.43 18.58 5.42
C MET A 140 13.36 19.17 4.33
N PRO A 141 14.52 19.81 4.63
CA PRO A 141 15.44 20.27 3.60
C PRO A 141 16.06 19.15 2.76
N PHE A 142 16.06 17.90 3.25
CA PHE A 142 16.69 16.73 2.63
C PHE A 142 15.68 15.79 1.97
N GLN A 143 14.51 16.30 1.57
CA GLN A 143 13.44 15.49 0.99
C GLN A 143 13.86 14.65 -0.22
N LEU A 144 14.69 15.16 -1.12
CA LEU A 144 15.18 14.38 -2.27
C LEU A 144 16.06 13.20 -1.82
N SER A 145 16.88 13.40 -0.79
CA SER A 145 17.73 12.37 -0.20
C SER A 145 16.91 11.28 0.49
N ILE A 146 15.91 11.68 1.26
CA ILE A 146 14.96 10.76 1.90
C ILE A 146 14.18 10.01 0.82
N ALA A 147 13.65 10.72 -0.18
CA ALA A 147 12.91 10.11 -1.29
C ALA A 147 13.75 9.05 -2.01
N ASN A 148 15.04 9.29 -2.25
CA ASN A 148 15.93 8.30 -2.84
C ASN A 148 15.92 6.97 -2.08
N ILE A 149 16.19 7.05 -0.77
CA ILE A 149 16.31 5.87 0.10
C ILE A 149 14.96 5.16 0.18
N VAL A 150 13.88 5.91 0.37
CA VAL A 150 12.52 5.39 0.49
C VAL A 150 12.10 4.67 -0.79
N LEU A 151 12.31 5.29 -1.96
CA LEU A 151 11.90 4.73 -3.24
C LEU A 151 12.75 3.51 -3.62
N THR A 152 14.04 3.52 -3.31
CA THR A 152 14.93 2.35 -3.50
C THR A 152 14.45 1.17 -2.68
N ARG A 153 14.21 1.36 -1.37
CA ARG A 153 13.74 0.29 -0.49
C ARG A 153 12.32 -0.15 -0.80
N LEU A 154 11.46 0.77 -1.25
CA LEU A 154 10.12 0.44 -1.72
C LEU A 154 10.19 -0.43 -2.98
N GLN A 155 11.08 -0.13 -3.93
CA GLN A 155 11.30 -0.94 -5.11
C GLN A 155 11.77 -2.36 -4.75
N GLU A 156 12.73 -2.50 -3.83
CA GLU A 156 13.18 -3.81 -3.34
C GLU A 156 12.03 -4.59 -2.69
N PHE A 157 11.26 -3.91 -1.84
CA PHE A 157 10.10 -4.49 -1.17
C PHE A 157 9.03 -4.96 -2.15
N LEU A 158 8.64 -4.14 -3.13
CA LEU A 158 7.63 -4.47 -4.13
C LEU A 158 8.07 -5.66 -4.99
N ASN A 159 9.32 -5.67 -5.46
CA ASN A 159 9.87 -6.80 -6.20
C ASN A 159 9.78 -8.09 -5.37
N LYS A 160 10.16 -8.02 -4.10
CA LYS A 160 10.07 -9.17 -3.22
C LYS A 160 8.62 -9.61 -2.99
N LEU A 161 7.70 -8.68 -2.73
CA LEU A 161 6.28 -8.98 -2.57
C LEU A 161 5.72 -9.71 -3.78
N ILE A 162 5.94 -9.16 -4.97
CA ILE A 162 5.46 -9.72 -6.25
C ILE A 162 6.00 -11.14 -6.47
N ASN A 163 7.29 -11.35 -6.22
CA ASN A 163 7.95 -12.63 -6.42
C ASN A 163 7.53 -13.71 -5.40
N ASN A 164 6.91 -13.31 -4.28
CA ASN A 164 6.54 -14.20 -3.18
C ASN A 164 5.03 -14.24 -2.92
N LEU A 165 4.18 -13.73 -3.83
CA LEU A 165 2.72 -13.66 -3.61
C LEU A 165 2.08 -15.01 -3.28
N ASP A 166 2.57 -16.09 -3.87
CA ASP A 166 2.06 -17.44 -3.61
C ASP A 166 2.58 -18.07 -2.32
N GLN A 167 3.68 -17.53 -1.81
CA GLN A 167 4.34 -17.97 -0.58
C GLN A 167 4.06 -17.03 0.60
N LEU A 168 3.20 -16.01 0.39
CA LEU A 168 2.79 -15.12 1.46
C LEU A 168 2.22 -15.97 2.60
N LYS A 169 2.94 -15.96 3.71
CA LYS A 169 2.42 -16.53 4.94
C LYS A 169 1.14 -15.76 5.28
N LYS A 170 0.26 -16.43 6.01
CA LYS A 170 -0.78 -15.72 6.77
C LYS A 170 -0.08 -14.77 7.78
N CYS A 171 -0.82 -14.17 8.69
CA CYS A 171 -0.14 -13.87 9.96
C CYS A 171 0.36 -15.17 10.59
#